data_AF-A0A3D1ESU4-F1
#
_entry.id   AF-A0A3D1ESU4-F1
#
_cell.length_a   1.000
_cell.length_b   1.000
_cell.length_c   1.000
_cell.angle_alpha   90.00
_cell.angle_beta   90.00
_cell.angle_gamma   90.00
#
_symmetry.space_group_name_H-M   'P 1'
#
loop_
_entity.id
_entity.type
_entity.pdbx_description
1 polymer ?
#
loop_
_entity_poly.entity_id
_entity_poly.type
_entity_poly.pdbx_seq_one_letter_code
_entity_poly.pdbx_strand_id
1 'polypeptide(L)'
;MTVERQNGHVRSATIRELEPDTSSVLAMVSESDAVGVLIMLPGSSMVVRTALLPGGTDQDLLPALAIQSEALLGSEHPEHRMGRGLLPAAPGESNRVGVLTSWPVQMQANALAELAEQTEIPIRWTTPAAGLAGLMGAHRPTGPLVHADSQTGSVTFAWSHAGGVGFRNVLLPAGEHWPASVGRAFQESAVGSGAPDSWAAAAGEALHTGLASLSGSITILPHEVASELQEQTGLSSGELGTHGILIGALLIDPQGVGLAGLRDAMPTDNPDFQARLTATLSVPRTARLIVAVAALILIFGPIVSAWTRLSVVESRNAELASMVQDADALERSLAHYDTLGNTGFSAVKVLSDLFTNLPRGIRVEGVRMNTRDASFSLTGKSIPDRSAGVSATDVIESMRQQLGQDRMFSRISLNWEEPDAFGHLEFTLSGRIDKPHKDVMYERDRDFAAYSLAARMYPDAFPEGQTDDGSTDSDESTATAAATDSTATAPPSNTGASEESNTNDSRGEIEARLNRPGLAGGESDTASMADASDRGGSMVDPNLIPQPLSLTQVQALSRDEITAEIKTFSTAYNLLRQNGASKEDNPQHALFLQIQASWKDLRSELLNRSREGNNR
;
A
#
# COMPACT_ATOMS: atom_id res chain seq x y z
N MET A 1 -5.48 -28.21 -15.62
CA MET A 1 -5.93 -29.24 -14.66
C MET A 1 -5.36 -28.89 -13.29
N THR A 2 -6.22 -28.85 -12.28
CA THR A 2 -5.88 -28.52 -10.89
C THR A 2 -6.15 -29.75 -10.02
N VAL A 3 -5.26 -30.03 -9.07
CA VAL A 3 -5.30 -31.27 -8.28
C VAL A 3 -5.05 -30.96 -6.80
N GLU A 4 -6.07 -31.19 -5.97
CA GLU A 4 -5.96 -31.07 -4.52
C GLU A 4 -5.23 -32.30 -3.96
N ARG A 5 -4.24 -32.08 -3.11
CA ARG A 5 -3.48 -33.15 -2.46
C ARG A 5 -3.58 -33.07 -0.95
N GLN A 6 -3.67 -34.23 -0.32
CA GLN A 6 -3.56 -34.36 1.13
C GLN A 6 -2.62 -35.53 1.45
N ASN A 7 -1.60 -35.28 2.28
CA ASN A 7 -0.60 -36.28 2.70
C ASN A 7 0.09 -37.03 1.53
N GLY A 8 0.30 -36.34 0.39
CA GLY A 8 0.94 -36.91 -0.81
C GLY A 8 -0.03 -37.61 -1.78
N HIS A 9 -1.23 -37.98 -1.33
CA HIS A 9 -2.26 -38.56 -2.19
C HIS A 9 -3.07 -37.48 -2.91
N VAL A 10 -3.54 -37.81 -4.12
CA VAL A 10 -4.53 -37.01 -4.85
C VAL A 10 -5.89 -37.23 -4.21
N ARG A 11 -6.59 -36.14 -3.89
CA ARG A 11 -7.91 -36.17 -3.21
C ARG A 11 -9.05 -35.73 -4.13
N SER A 12 -8.79 -34.75 -4.98
CA SER A 12 -9.73 -34.27 -5.98
C SER A 12 -8.97 -33.77 -7.20
N ALA A 13 -9.56 -33.93 -8.38
CA ALA A 13 -8.99 -33.49 -9.64
C ALA A 13 -10.05 -32.70 -10.42
N THR A 14 -9.74 -31.45 -10.76
CA THR A 14 -10.63 -30.57 -11.52
C THR A 14 -10.01 -30.23 -12.87
N ILE A 15 -10.80 -30.46 -13.92
CA ILE A 15 -10.44 -30.16 -15.29
C ILE A 15 -11.09 -28.81 -15.64
N ARG A 16 -10.30 -27.92 -16.23
CA ARG A 16 -10.75 -26.68 -16.85
C ARG A 16 -10.03 -26.59 -18.18
N GLU A 17 -10.78 -26.40 -19.26
CA GLU A 17 -10.22 -25.99 -20.55
C GLU A 17 -9.90 -24.50 -20.47
N LEU A 18 -8.73 -24.11 -20.98
CA LEU A 18 -8.28 -22.73 -21.06
C LEU A 18 -7.94 -22.41 -22.52
N GLU A 19 -8.10 -21.15 -22.91
CA GLU A 19 -7.45 -20.67 -24.12
C GLU A 19 -5.91 -20.73 -23.95
N PRO A 20 -5.14 -20.96 -25.03
CA PRO A 20 -3.69 -21.11 -24.98
C PRO A 20 -2.96 -19.76 -24.84
N ASP A 21 -3.38 -18.95 -23.88
CA ASP A 21 -2.79 -17.65 -23.55
C ASP A 21 -2.22 -17.64 -22.12
N THR A 22 -1.09 -16.97 -21.93
CA THR A 22 -0.39 -16.90 -20.64
C THR A 22 -1.26 -16.24 -19.57
N SER A 23 -2.06 -15.23 -19.94
CA SER A 23 -2.97 -14.53 -19.01
C SER A 23 -4.01 -15.46 -18.37
N SER A 24 -4.53 -16.43 -19.14
CA SER A 24 -5.52 -17.41 -18.67
C SER A 24 -4.92 -18.41 -17.69
N VAL A 25 -3.66 -18.80 -17.89
CA VAL A 25 -2.93 -19.66 -16.96
C VAL A 25 -2.59 -18.91 -15.67
N LEU A 26 -2.18 -17.64 -15.76
CA LEU A 26 -1.93 -16.79 -14.57
C LEU A 26 -3.19 -16.56 -13.73
N ALA A 27 -4.34 -16.33 -14.38
CA ALA A 27 -5.64 -16.23 -13.71
C ALA A 27 -5.97 -17.52 -12.94
N MET A 28 -5.83 -18.70 -13.57
CA MET A 28 -6.01 -19.99 -12.89
C MET A 28 -5.05 -20.16 -11.71
N VAL A 29 -3.76 -19.85 -11.90
CA VAL A 29 -2.73 -20.01 -10.86
C VAL A 29 -3.01 -19.16 -9.63
N SER A 30 -3.44 -17.91 -9.83
CA SER A 30 -3.82 -17.01 -8.74
C SER A 30 -5.13 -17.38 -8.04
N GLU A 31 -6.09 -17.99 -8.74
CA GLU A 31 -7.34 -18.52 -8.17
C GLU A 31 -7.13 -19.81 -7.34
N SER A 32 -6.06 -20.58 -7.64
CA SER A 32 -5.88 -21.96 -7.16
C SER A 32 -4.91 -22.13 -5.98
N ASP A 33 -4.32 -21.05 -5.45
CA ASP A 33 -3.24 -21.06 -4.43
C ASP A 33 -2.13 -22.09 -4.76
N ALA A 34 -1.67 -22.08 -6.02
CA ALA A 34 -0.88 -23.16 -6.59
C ALA A 34 0.58 -23.16 -6.09
N VAL A 35 1.00 -24.25 -5.44
CA VAL A 35 2.37 -24.45 -4.93
C VAL A 35 3.42 -24.60 -6.05
N GLY A 36 3.01 -24.97 -7.27
CA GLY A 36 3.89 -25.18 -8.42
C GLY A 36 3.11 -25.46 -9.70
N VAL A 37 3.73 -25.19 -10.85
CA VAL A 37 3.14 -25.46 -12.18
C VAL A 37 3.93 -26.56 -12.87
N LEU A 38 3.23 -27.59 -13.36
CA LEU A 38 3.83 -28.72 -14.09
C LEU A 38 3.33 -28.74 -15.54
N ILE A 39 4.24 -28.54 -16.50
CA ILE A 39 3.95 -28.46 -17.93
C ILE A 39 4.37 -29.77 -18.61
N MET A 40 3.45 -30.46 -19.26
CA MET A 40 3.79 -31.66 -20.03
C MET A 40 4.36 -31.29 -21.40
N LEU A 41 5.57 -31.75 -21.69
CA LEU A 41 6.19 -31.68 -23.02
C LEU A 41 5.47 -32.64 -23.99
N PRO A 42 5.36 -32.30 -25.28
CA PRO A 42 4.82 -33.22 -26.28
C PRO A 42 5.70 -34.46 -26.43
N GLY A 43 5.10 -35.60 -26.74
CA GLY A 43 5.83 -36.86 -26.93
C GLY A 43 6.89 -36.79 -28.02
N SER A 44 6.70 -35.94 -29.03
CA SER A 44 7.67 -35.70 -30.10
C SER A 44 8.98 -35.04 -29.64
N SER A 45 9.00 -34.35 -28.48
CA SER A 45 10.18 -33.60 -27.99
C SER A 45 10.94 -34.29 -26.86
N MET A 46 10.75 -35.60 -26.64
CA MET A 46 11.41 -36.34 -25.57
C MET A 46 12.07 -37.65 -26.00
N VAL A 47 13.14 -38.00 -25.29
CA VAL A 47 13.79 -39.32 -25.34
C VAL A 47 13.52 -40.02 -24.02
N VAL A 48 13.19 -41.32 -24.07
CA VAL A 48 13.05 -42.18 -22.89
C VAL A 48 13.97 -43.39 -23.02
N ARG A 49 14.63 -43.76 -21.92
CA ARG A 49 15.42 -44.98 -21.78
C ARG A 49 15.11 -45.66 -20.45
N THR A 50 15.21 -46.98 -20.42
CA THR A 50 15.14 -47.80 -19.21
C THR A 50 16.51 -48.34 -18.85
N ALA A 51 16.84 -48.31 -17.57
CA ALA A 51 18.06 -48.84 -16.98
C ALA A 51 17.71 -49.96 -16.00
N LEU A 52 18.30 -51.14 -16.18
CA LEU A 52 18.17 -52.23 -15.22
C LEU A 52 19.28 -52.10 -14.17
N LEU A 53 18.87 -51.97 -12.91
CA LEU A 53 19.74 -51.80 -11.76
C LEU A 53 19.65 -53.03 -10.85
N PRO A 54 20.75 -53.42 -10.18
CA PRO A 54 20.70 -54.47 -9.18
C PRO A 54 19.81 -54.08 -8.00
N GLY A 55 19.36 -55.06 -7.22
CA GLY A 55 18.70 -54.79 -5.94
C GLY A 55 19.62 -54.01 -4.98
N GLY A 56 19.12 -52.93 -4.40
CA GLY A 56 19.87 -52.01 -3.55
C GLY A 56 18.95 -50.93 -2.94
N THR A 57 19.51 -50.06 -2.10
CA THR A 57 18.75 -48.94 -1.53
C THR A 57 18.67 -47.78 -2.52
N ASP A 58 17.60 -46.97 -2.44
CA ASP A 58 17.40 -45.84 -3.36
C ASP A 58 18.55 -44.81 -3.28
N GLN A 59 19.24 -44.71 -2.13
CA GLN A 59 20.41 -43.86 -1.94
C GLN A 59 21.63 -44.35 -2.73
N ASP A 60 21.81 -45.66 -2.90
CA ASP A 60 22.91 -46.25 -3.69
C ASP A 60 22.57 -46.27 -5.19
N LEU A 61 21.29 -46.46 -5.51
CA LEU A 61 20.81 -46.66 -6.87
C LEU A 61 20.62 -45.36 -7.66
N LEU A 62 20.30 -44.23 -7.01
CA LEU A 62 20.21 -42.94 -7.69
C LEU A 62 21.55 -42.46 -8.28
N PRO A 63 22.70 -42.53 -7.56
CA PRO A 63 24.02 -42.27 -8.15
C PRO A 63 24.39 -43.24 -9.26
N ALA A 64 24.07 -44.54 -9.12
CA ALA A 64 24.32 -45.53 -10.17
C ALA A 64 23.50 -45.23 -11.44
N LEU A 65 22.23 -44.82 -11.29
CA LEU A 65 21.38 -44.39 -12.38
C LEU A 65 21.89 -43.10 -13.04
N ALA A 66 22.46 -42.17 -12.27
CA ALA A 66 23.08 -40.96 -12.82
C ALA A 66 24.25 -41.30 -13.75
N ILE A 67 25.17 -42.17 -13.34
CA ILE A 67 26.30 -42.65 -14.16
C ILE A 67 25.80 -43.39 -15.41
N GLN A 68 24.81 -44.29 -15.26
CA GLN A 68 24.23 -44.99 -16.42
C GLN A 68 23.50 -44.05 -17.38
N SER A 69 22.92 -42.95 -16.89
CA SER A 69 22.21 -41.99 -17.75
C SER A 69 23.14 -41.25 -18.70
N GLU A 70 24.36 -40.92 -18.27
CA GLU A 70 25.39 -40.32 -19.14
C GLU A 70 25.75 -41.28 -20.29
N ALA A 71 25.88 -42.58 -19.99
CA ALA A 71 26.17 -43.60 -21.01
C ALA A 71 24.99 -43.91 -21.95
N LEU A 72 23.74 -43.80 -21.48
CA LEU A 72 22.52 -44.17 -22.24
C LEU A 72 21.90 -43.02 -23.05
N LEU A 73 22.14 -41.77 -22.64
CA LEU A 73 21.64 -40.57 -23.30
C LEU A 73 22.76 -39.76 -23.98
N GLY A 74 23.98 -39.77 -23.44
CA GLY A 74 25.10 -39.00 -23.98
C GLY A 74 25.03 -37.51 -23.66
N SER A 75 26.00 -36.75 -24.20
CA SER A 75 26.23 -35.34 -23.86
C SER A 75 25.25 -34.34 -24.48
N GLU A 76 24.34 -34.76 -25.36
CA GLU A 76 23.35 -33.88 -26.00
C GLU A 76 22.17 -33.51 -25.07
N HIS A 77 22.10 -34.13 -23.89
CA HIS A 77 21.05 -33.92 -22.89
C HIS A 77 21.64 -33.32 -21.60
N PRO A 78 21.52 -32.01 -21.37
CA PRO A 78 22.06 -31.39 -20.16
C PRO A 78 21.25 -31.80 -18.93
N GLU A 79 21.89 -31.84 -17.76
CA GLU A 79 21.27 -32.40 -16.55
C GLU A 79 19.97 -31.71 -16.12
N HIS A 80 19.84 -30.40 -16.35
CA HIS A 80 18.61 -29.66 -16.03
C HIS A 80 17.42 -30.06 -16.94
N ARG A 81 17.68 -30.68 -18.10
CA ARG A 81 16.69 -31.30 -19.01
C ARG A 81 16.70 -32.83 -18.94
N MET A 82 17.18 -33.42 -17.84
CA MET A 82 17.20 -34.86 -17.62
C MET A 82 16.47 -35.25 -16.33
N GLY A 83 15.31 -35.87 -16.49
CA GLY A 83 14.57 -36.52 -15.41
C GLY A 83 15.13 -37.92 -15.17
N ARG A 84 15.48 -38.22 -13.92
CA ARG A 84 15.94 -39.52 -13.46
C ARG A 84 14.98 -39.98 -12.35
N GLY A 85 14.49 -41.21 -12.44
CA GLY A 85 13.55 -41.77 -11.44
C GLY A 85 13.74 -43.26 -11.27
N LEU A 86 13.70 -43.73 -10.02
CA LEU A 86 13.60 -45.15 -9.72
C LEU A 86 12.12 -45.52 -9.57
N LEU A 87 11.70 -46.59 -10.23
CA LEU A 87 10.41 -47.18 -9.96
C LEU A 87 10.43 -47.94 -8.62
N PRO A 88 9.31 -47.95 -7.88
CA PRO A 88 9.17 -48.84 -6.73
C PRO A 88 9.24 -50.30 -7.20
N ALA A 89 9.89 -51.15 -6.38
CA ALA A 89 9.99 -52.57 -6.65
C ALA A 89 8.61 -53.24 -6.55
N ALA A 90 8.24 -54.04 -7.54
CA ALA A 90 7.09 -54.92 -7.40
C ALA A 90 7.47 -56.20 -6.63
N PRO A 91 6.55 -56.80 -5.87
CA PRO A 91 6.82 -58.03 -5.14
C PRO A 91 7.20 -59.17 -6.09
N GLY A 92 8.43 -59.66 -5.98
CA GLY A 92 9.00 -60.71 -6.83
C GLY A 92 10.06 -60.23 -7.82
N GLU A 93 10.25 -58.93 -8.02
CA GLU A 93 11.34 -58.38 -8.83
C GLU A 93 12.67 -58.41 -8.06
N SER A 94 13.72 -59.00 -8.64
CA SER A 94 15.10 -58.97 -8.07
C SER A 94 15.87 -57.70 -8.42
N ASN A 95 15.43 -57.00 -9.46
CA ASN A 95 16.10 -55.85 -10.07
C ASN A 95 15.24 -54.60 -9.88
N ARG A 96 15.86 -53.43 -9.77
CA ARG A 96 15.16 -52.14 -9.81
C ARG A 96 15.20 -51.58 -11.23
N VAL A 97 14.13 -50.91 -11.64
CA VAL A 97 14.05 -50.26 -12.94
C VAL A 97 14.23 -48.75 -12.75
N GLY A 98 15.29 -48.20 -13.34
CA GLY A 98 15.47 -46.77 -13.51
C GLY A 98 14.82 -46.32 -14.81
N VAL A 99 14.01 -45.26 -14.74
CA VAL A 99 13.48 -44.55 -15.92
C VAL A 99 14.28 -43.27 -16.11
N LEU A 100 14.70 -43.03 -17.34
CA LEU A 100 15.43 -41.85 -17.78
C LEU A 100 14.60 -41.15 -18.85
N THR A 101 14.29 -39.88 -18.63
CA THR A 101 13.57 -39.05 -19.60
C THR A 101 14.35 -37.78 -19.85
N SER A 102 14.58 -37.42 -21.10
CA SER A 102 15.31 -36.20 -21.43
C SER A 102 14.66 -35.41 -22.55
N TRP A 103 14.89 -34.10 -22.50
CA TRP A 103 14.44 -33.15 -23.50
C TRP A 103 15.67 -32.55 -24.21
N PRO A 104 15.87 -32.81 -25.52
CA PRO A 104 17.02 -32.28 -26.26
C PRO A 104 17.07 -30.75 -26.31
N VAL A 105 18.27 -30.16 -26.32
CA VAL A 105 18.47 -28.70 -26.39
C VAL A 105 17.93 -28.09 -27.69
N GLN A 106 17.90 -28.88 -28.77
CA GLN A 106 17.45 -28.46 -30.10
C GLN A 106 15.93 -28.25 -30.19
N MET A 107 15.17 -28.67 -29.17
CA MET A 107 13.71 -28.53 -29.09
C MET A 107 13.38 -27.37 -28.13
N GLN A 108 12.61 -26.38 -28.59
CA GLN A 108 12.25 -25.20 -27.79
C GLN A 108 10.86 -25.33 -27.14
N ALA A 109 10.69 -24.87 -25.89
CA ALA A 109 9.39 -24.79 -25.21
C ALA A 109 8.77 -23.38 -25.38
N ASN A 110 8.58 -22.97 -26.64
CA ASN A 110 8.29 -21.57 -27.01
C ASN A 110 6.99 -20.96 -26.47
N ALA A 111 6.06 -21.74 -25.89
CA ALA A 111 4.72 -21.25 -25.55
C ALA A 111 4.56 -20.77 -24.09
N LEU A 112 5.42 -21.18 -23.15
CA LEU A 112 5.20 -20.97 -21.71
C LEU A 112 6.46 -20.59 -20.91
N ALA A 113 7.59 -20.31 -21.59
CA ALA A 113 8.80 -19.82 -20.92
C ALA A 113 8.56 -18.44 -20.25
N GLU A 114 7.80 -17.56 -20.89
CA GLU A 114 7.41 -16.24 -20.36
C GLU A 114 6.62 -16.33 -19.03
N LEU A 115 5.90 -17.43 -18.81
CA LEU A 115 5.16 -17.65 -17.55
C LEU A 115 6.12 -17.72 -16.35
N ALA A 116 7.34 -18.24 -16.55
CA ALA A 116 8.34 -18.39 -15.50
C ALA A 116 9.00 -17.06 -15.10
N GLU A 117 8.96 -16.05 -15.98
CA GLU A 117 9.43 -14.70 -15.66
C GLU A 117 8.36 -13.86 -14.92
N GLN A 118 7.08 -14.24 -15.05
CA GLN A 118 5.94 -13.49 -14.53
C GLN A 118 5.38 -14.06 -13.20
N THR A 119 5.79 -15.26 -12.78
CA THR A 119 5.36 -15.88 -11.51
C THR A 119 6.52 -16.19 -10.57
N GLU A 120 6.35 -15.92 -9.27
CA GLU A 120 7.27 -16.43 -8.21
C GLU A 120 7.11 -17.94 -7.95
N ILE A 121 6.12 -18.58 -8.58
CA ILE A 121 5.78 -20.00 -8.41
C ILE A 121 6.69 -20.88 -9.28
N PRO A 122 7.25 -21.99 -8.75
CA PRO A 122 8.18 -22.84 -9.50
C PRO A 122 7.47 -23.54 -10.66
N ILE A 123 7.89 -23.20 -11.89
CA ILE A 123 7.50 -23.90 -13.11
C ILE A 123 8.48 -25.04 -13.39
N ARG A 124 7.94 -26.22 -13.69
CA ARG A 124 8.70 -27.41 -14.08
C ARG A 124 8.06 -28.08 -15.29
N TRP A 125 8.88 -28.80 -16.05
CA TRP A 125 8.46 -29.57 -17.20
C TRP A 125 8.48 -31.06 -16.88
N THR A 126 7.56 -31.81 -17.48
CA THR A 126 7.46 -33.26 -17.36
C THR A 126 7.28 -33.90 -18.73
N THR A 127 7.40 -35.22 -18.81
CA THR A 127 7.22 -35.97 -20.05
C THR A 127 6.05 -36.96 -19.94
N PRO A 128 5.47 -37.37 -21.08
CA PRO A 128 4.50 -38.47 -21.11
C PRO A 128 5.06 -39.75 -20.48
N ALA A 129 6.35 -40.05 -20.66
CA ALA A 129 7.01 -41.18 -20.02
C ALA A 129 7.04 -41.09 -18.49
N ALA A 130 7.29 -39.90 -17.92
CA ALA A 130 7.17 -39.67 -16.48
C ALA A 130 5.72 -39.85 -15.99
N GLY A 131 4.74 -39.43 -16.80
CA GLY A 131 3.32 -39.66 -16.53
C GLY A 131 2.94 -41.14 -16.46
N LEU A 132 3.32 -41.91 -17.49
CA LEU A 132 3.10 -43.37 -17.51
C LEU A 132 3.84 -44.09 -16.38
N ALA A 133 5.02 -43.61 -15.97
CA ALA A 133 5.75 -44.17 -14.83
C ALA A 133 5.00 -43.98 -13.51
N GLY A 134 4.33 -42.84 -13.30
CA GLY A 134 3.48 -42.61 -12.13
C GLY A 134 2.18 -43.41 -12.13
N LEU A 135 1.55 -43.56 -13.29
CA LEU A 135 0.33 -44.37 -13.48
C LEU A 135 0.58 -45.86 -13.20
N MET A 136 1.76 -46.34 -13.55
CA MET A 136 2.15 -47.71 -13.25
C MET A 136 2.59 -47.86 -11.78
N GLY A 137 3.42 -46.95 -11.27
CA GLY A 137 3.82 -46.93 -9.86
C GLY A 137 4.39 -48.29 -9.38
N ALA A 138 3.84 -48.80 -8.26
CA ALA A 138 4.13 -50.14 -7.73
C ALA A 138 3.29 -51.24 -8.37
N HIS A 139 2.23 -50.88 -9.09
CA HIS A 139 1.40 -51.82 -9.82
C HIS A 139 2.15 -52.29 -11.08
N ARG A 140 1.97 -53.57 -11.44
CA ARG A 140 2.50 -54.17 -12.67
C ARG A 140 1.30 -54.68 -13.45
N PRO A 141 0.58 -53.79 -14.15
CA PRO A 141 -0.67 -54.17 -14.80
C PRO A 141 -0.42 -55.15 -15.93
N THR A 142 -1.39 -56.04 -16.14
CA THR A 142 -1.30 -57.13 -17.12
C THR A 142 -1.29 -56.68 -18.59
N GLY A 143 -1.79 -55.46 -18.85
CA GLY A 143 -1.79 -54.80 -20.16
C GLY A 143 -0.83 -53.59 -20.22
N PRO A 144 -0.43 -53.17 -21.44
CA PRO A 144 0.40 -51.98 -21.61
C PRO A 144 -0.36 -50.69 -21.27
N LEU A 145 0.34 -49.71 -20.72
CA LEU A 145 -0.11 -48.31 -20.67
C LEU A 145 0.45 -47.60 -21.90
N VAL A 146 -0.39 -46.88 -22.63
CA VAL A 146 0.01 -46.21 -23.88
C VAL A 146 -0.51 -44.81 -23.92
N HIS A 147 0.35 -43.84 -24.23
CA HIS A 147 -0.06 -42.48 -24.56
C HIS A 147 0.26 -42.21 -26.03
N ALA A 148 -0.77 -41.94 -26.81
CA ALA A 148 -0.69 -41.83 -28.25
C ALA A 148 -1.28 -40.48 -28.68
N ASP A 149 -0.51 -39.69 -29.42
CA ASP A 149 -0.98 -38.43 -30.00
C ASP A 149 -0.92 -38.51 -31.53
N SER A 150 -2.10 -38.58 -32.14
CA SER A 150 -2.23 -38.68 -33.60
C SER A 150 -1.88 -37.37 -34.33
N GLN A 151 -1.80 -36.23 -33.64
CA GLN A 151 -1.44 -34.95 -34.26
C GLN A 151 0.07 -34.79 -34.41
N THR A 152 0.85 -35.07 -33.36
CA THR A 152 2.32 -35.10 -33.46
C THR A 152 2.87 -36.40 -34.02
N GLY A 153 2.04 -37.45 -34.10
CA GLY A 153 2.44 -38.80 -34.50
C GLY A 153 3.29 -39.53 -33.45
N SER A 154 3.40 -38.98 -32.24
CA SER A 154 4.20 -39.56 -31.16
C SER A 154 3.42 -40.56 -30.31
N VAL A 155 4.04 -41.68 -29.97
CA VAL A 155 3.47 -42.68 -29.06
C VAL A 155 4.49 -43.14 -28.04
N THR A 156 4.09 -43.05 -26.76
CA THR A 156 4.84 -43.55 -25.61
C THR A 156 4.16 -44.79 -25.05
N PHE A 157 4.94 -45.84 -24.85
CA PHE A 157 4.51 -47.11 -24.26
C PHE A 157 5.21 -47.36 -22.94
N ALA A 158 4.50 -47.92 -21.98
CA ALA A 158 5.03 -48.52 -20.75
C ALA A 158 4.41 -49.91 -20.55
N TRP A 159 5.22 -50.93 -20.25
CA TRP A 159 4.71 -52.29 -20.05
C TRP A 159 5.56 -53.10 -19.07
N SER A 160 4.91 -53.93 -18.25
CA SER A 160 5.58 -54.91 -17.40
C SER A 160 5.99 -56.16 -18.19
N HIS A 161 7.09 -56.78 -17.80
CA HIS A 161 7.52 -58.11 -18.27
C HIS A 161 8.31 -58.82 -17.16
N ALA A 162 8.66 -60.10 -17.34
CA ALA A 162 9.33 -60.89 -16.31
C ALA A 162 10.70 -60.36 -15.85
N GLY A 163 11.31 -59.42 -16.59
CA GLY A 163 12.57 -58.77 -16.25
C GLY A 163 12.44 -57.38 -15.61
N GLY A 164 11.21 -56.87 -15.42
CA GLY A 164 10.93 -55.53 -14.93
C GLY A 164 9.93 -54.78 -15.80
N VAL A 165 10.29 -53.57 -16.25
CA VAL A 165 9.42 -52.69 -17.05
C VAL A 165 10.17 -52.11 -18.23
N GLY A 166 9.56 -52.18 -19.41
CA GLY A 166 9.99 -51.47 -20.60
C GLY A 166 9.26 -50.13 -20.77
N PHE A 167 10.00 -49.10 -21.20
CA PHE A 167 9.45 -47.85 -21.71
C PHE A 167 10.05 -47.57 -23.08
N ARG A 168 9.23 -47.08 -24.01
CA ARG A 168 9.69 -46.61 -25.32
C ARG A 168 8.83 -45.45 -25.80
N ASN A 169 9.48 -44.43 -26.36
CA ASN A 169 8.85 -43.42 -27.17
C ASN A 169 9.17 -43.67 -28.65
N VAL A 170 8.20 -43.53 -29.54
CA VAL A 170 8.35 -43.71 -30.98
C VAL A 170 7.62 -42.59 -31.70
N LEU A 171 8.30 -41.95 -32.64
CA LEU A 171 7.70 -41.01 -33.58
C LEU A 171 7.33 -41.78 -34.85
N LEU A 172 6.05 -41.78 -35.22
CA LEU A 172 5.51 -42.46 -36.39
C LEU A 172 4.75 -41.45 -37.27
N PRO A 173 4.85 -41.52 -38.61
CA PRO A 173 4.13 -40.60 -39.49
C PRO A 173 2.62 -40.77 -39.32
N ALA A 174 1.93 -39.68 -38.98
CA ALA A 174 0.47 -39.66 -38.85
C ALA A 174 -0.22 -39.97 -40.19
N GLY A 175 -1.29 -40.76 -40.15
CA GLY A 175 -2.05 -41.18 -41.34
C GLY A 175 -2.88 -42.44 -41.10
N GLU A 176 -3.55 -42.93 -42.14
CA GLU A 176 -4.48 -44.08 -42.08
C GLU A 176 -3.86 -45.37 -41.52
N HIS A 177 -2.57 -45.61 -41.79
CA HIS A 177 -1.84 -46.77 -41.31
C HIS A 177 -1.10 -46.54 -39.97
N TRP A 178 -1.30 -45.40 -39.32
CA TRP A 178 -0.64 -45.09 -38.05
C TRP A 178 -1.04 -46.08 -36.93
N PRO A 179 -2.33 -46.43 -36.69
CA PRO A 179 -2.70 -47.41 -35.66
C PRO A 179 -2.02 -48.78 -35.84
N ALA A 180 -1.89 -49.26 -37.07
CA ALA A 180 -1.21 -50.52 -37.38
C ALA A 180 0.31 -50.41 -37.17
N SER A 181 0.90 -49.27 -37.52
CA SER A 181 2.32 -48.97 -37.29
C SER A 181 2.64 -48.88 -35.79
N VAL A 182 1.72 -48.32 -34.98
CA VAL A 182 1.82 -48.24 -33.52
C VAL A 182 1.77 -49.64 -32.89
N GLY A 183 0.80 -50.48 -33.25
CA GLY A 183 0.69 -51.86 -32.76
C GLY A 183 1.93 -52.70 -33.09
N ARG A 184 2.46 -52.56 -34.32
CA ARG A 184 3.71 -53.20 -34.73
C ARG A 184 4.93 -52.69 -33.96
N ALA A 185 5.08 -51.37 -33.82
CA ALA A 185 6.17 -50.77 -33.07
C ALA A 185 6.14 -51.22 -31.60
N PHE A 186 4.96 -51.35 -30.99
CA PHE A 186 4.81 -51.93 -29.67
C PHE A 186 5.28 -53.39 -29.62
N GLN A 187 4.81 -54.25 -30.54
CA GLN A 187 5.20 -55.66 -30.60
C GLN A 187 6.72 -55.84 -30.73
N GLU A 188 7.36 -55.10 -31.64
CA GLU A 188 8.82 -55.11 -31.83
C GLU A 188 9.58 -54.64 -30.56
N SER A 189 9.00 -53.70 -29.79
CA SER A 189 9.55 -53.22 -28.51
C SER A 189 9.44 -54.26 -27.41
N ALA A 190 8.26 -54.85 -27.27
CA ALA A 190 7.94 -55.82 -26.23
C ALA A 190 8.82 -57.07 -26.37
N VAL A 191 8.89 -57.64 -27.58
CA VAL A 191 9.78 -58.77 -27.89
C VAL A 191 11.26 -58.39 -27.68
N GLY A 192 11.67 -57.20 -28.11
CA GLY A 192 13.03 -56.68 -27.87
C GLY A 192 13.41 -56.52 -26.39
N SER A 193 12.43 -56.33 -25.50
CA SER A 193 12.62 -56.32 -24.04
C SER A 193 12.54 -57.71 -23.37
N GLY A 194 12.25 -58.77 -24.13
CA GLY A 194 12.06 -60.12 -23.61
C GLY A 194 10.66 -60.40 -23.05
N ALA A 195 9.63 -59.71 -23.54
CA ALA A 195 8.24 -60.11 -23.31
C ALA A 195 7.87 -61.30 -24.22
N PRO A 196 6.93 -62.19 -23.82
CA PRO A 196 6.55 -63.34 -24.64
C PRO A 196 5.91 -62.95 -25.97
N ASP A 197 6.35 -63.54 -27.08
CA ASP A 197 5.88 -63.24 -28.45
C ASP A 197 4.35 -63.27 -28.60
N SER A 198 3.70 -64.26 -27.97
CA SER A 198 2.23 -64.42 -28.01
C SER A 198 1.49 -63.30 -27.29
N TRP A 199 2.02 -62.82 -26.16
CA TRP A 199 1.47 -61.67 -25.45
C TRP A 199 1.74 -60.36 -26.21
N ALA A 200 2.96 -60.19 -26.74
CA ALA A 200 3.36 -59.01 -27.49
C ALA A 200 2.52 -58.84 -28.78
N ALA A 201 2.22 -59.95 -29.47
CA ALA A 201 1.34 -59.95 -30.64
C ALA A 201 -0.11 -59.58 -30.27
N ALA A 202 -0.69 -60.23 -29.25
CA ALA A 202 -2.06 -59.95 -28.82
C ALA A 202 -2.25 -58.51 -28.31
N ALA A 203 -1.27 -57.98 -27.56
CA ALA A 203 -1.28 -56.60 -27.10
C ALA A 203 -1.08 -55.60 -28.26
N GLY A 204 -0.23 -55.90 -29.24
CA GLY A 204 -0.06 -55.09 -30.45
C GLY A 204 -1.34 -55.02 -31.30
N GLU A 205 -2.05 -56.14 -31.45
CA GLU A 205 -3.34 -56.21 -32.14
C GLU A 205 -4.44 -55.45 -31.39
N ALA A 206 -4.52 -55.60 -30.07
CA ALA A 206 -5.44 -54.83 -29.23
C ALA A 206 -5.21 -53.31 -29.33
N LEU A 207 -3.95 -52.86 -29.35
CA LEU A 207 -3.60 -51.45 -29.55
C LEU A 207 -3.98 -50.95 -30.95
N HIS A 208 -3.76 -51.77 -32.00
CA HIS A 208 -4.19 -51.43 -33.34
C HIS A 208 -5.71 -51.23 -33.41
N THR A 209 -6.50 -52.15 -32.85
CA THR A 209 -7.97 -52.07 -32.84
C THR A 209 -8.47 -50.87 -32.01
N GLY A 210 -7.89 -50.63 -30.83
CA GLY A 210 -8.27 -49.48 -29.99
C GLY A 210 -8.03 -48.14 -30.70
N LEU A 211 -6.79 -47.91 -31.17
CA LEU A 211 -6.39 -46.65 -31.81
C LEU A 211 -7.07 -46.39 -33.16
N ALA A 212 -7.55 -47.42 -33.86
CA ALA A 212 -8.28 -47.25 -35.11
C ALA A 212 -9.62 -46.48 -34.96
N SER A 213 -10.15 -46.36 -33.75
CA SER A 213 -11.41 -45.68 -33.45
C SER A 213 -11.26 -44.28 -32.83
N LEU A 214 -10.03 -43.83 -32.60
CA LEU A 214 -9.70 -42.69 -31.74
C LEU A 214 -8.90 -41.62 -32.50
N SER A 215 -9.10 -40.35 -32.15
CA SER A 215 -8.43 -39.21 -32.79
C SER A 215 -8.01 -38.19 -31.73
N GLY A 216 -6.80 -37.63 -31.89
CA GLY A 216 -6.21 -36.68 -30.94
C GLY A 216 -5.16 -37.32 -30.02
N SER A 217 -4.98 -36.71 -28.85
CA SER A 217 -4.14 -37.23 -27.77
C SER A 217 -4.97 -38.08 -26.82
N ILE A 218 -4.59 -39.35 -26.63
CA ILE A 218 -5.28 -40.27 -25.72
C ILE A 218 -4.30 -41.17 -24.97
N THR A 219 -4.66 -41.48 -23.73
CA THR A 219 -4.00 -42.41 -22.83
C THR A 219 -4.85 -43.67 -22.68
N ILE A 220 -4.37 -44.80 -23.20
CA ILE A 220 -4.96 -46.12 -23.01
C ILE A 220 -4.45 -46.67 -21.67
N LEU A 221 -5.37 -46.92 -20.76
CA LEU A 221 -5.11 -47.44 -19.41
C LEU A 221 -5.71 -48.85 -19.27
N PRO A 222 -4.97 -49.82 -18.69
CA PRO A 222 -5.55 -51.09 -18.24
C PRO A 222 -6.69 -50.85 -17.24
N HIS A 223 -7.72 -51.70 -17.26
CA HIS A 223 -8.92 -51.54 -16.44
C HIS A 223 -8.60 -51.46 -14.93
N GLU A 224 -7.63 -52.24 -14.48
CA GLU A 224 -7.06 -52.21 -13.12
C GLU A 224 -6.70 -50.77 -12.70
N VAL A 225 -5.78 -50.14 -13.43
CA VAL A 225 -5.28 -48.77 -13.18
C VAL A 225 -6.38 -47.72 -13.36
N ALA A 226 -7.24 -47.87 -14.38
CA ALA A 226 -8.34 -46.95 -14.63
C ALA A 226 -9.38 -46.96 -13.48
N SER A 227 -9.67 -48.13 -12.91
CA SER A 227 -10.63 -48.28 -11.80
C SER A 227 -10.12 -47.64 -10.50
N GLU A 228 -8.84 -47.86 -10.17
CA GLU A 228 -8.20 -47.24 -9.01
C GLU A 228 -8.18 -45.71 -9.12
N LEU A 229 -7.80 -45.17 -10.29
CA LEU A 229 -7.81 -43.74 -10.53
C LEU A 229 -9.21 -43.13 -10.50
N GLN A 230 -10.22 -43.84 -10.99
CA GLN A 230 -11.60 -43.40 -10.93
C GLN A 230 -12.08 -43.32 -9.47
N GLU A 231 -11.70 -44.27 -8.61
CA GLU A 231 -12.00 -44.23 -7.17
C GLU A 231 -11.25 -43.09 -6.44
N GLN A 232 -9.97 -42.85 -6.77
CA GLN A 232 -9.14 -41.82 -6.14
C GLN A 232 -9.47 -40.38 -6.60
N THR A 233 -9.89 -40.19 -7.85
CA THR A 233 -10.04 -38.85 -8.45
C THR A 233 -11.47 -38.45 -8.76
N GLY A 234 -12.41 -39.40 -8.81
CA GLY A 234 -13.81 -39.18 -9.20
C GLY A 234 -14.03 -38.95 -10.70
N LEU A 235 -12.98 -38.95 -11.53
CA LEU A 235 -13.06 -38.69 -12.96
C LEU A 235 -13.66 -39.87 -13.75
N SER A 236 -14.35 -39.57 -14.84
CA SER A 236 -14.88 -40.60 -15.75
C SER A 236 -13.77 -41.26 -16.57
N SER A 237 -14.04 -42.48 -17.07
CA SER A 237 -13.10 -43.22 -17.94
C SER A 237 -12.69 -42.44 -19.21
N GLY A 238 -13.58 -41.59 -19.75
CA GLY A 238 -13.25 -40.72 -20.88
C GLY A 238 -12.28 -39.60 -20.51
N GLU A 239 -12.50 -38.94 -19.37
CA GLU A 239 -11.62 -37.89 -18.85
C GLU A 239 -10.25 -38.45 -18.45
N LEU A 240 -10.21 -39.65 -17.86
CA LEU A 240 -8.96 -40.39 -17.59
C LEU A 240 -8.24 -40.80 -18.87
N GLY A 241 -8.97 -41.10 -19.95
CA GLY A 241 -8.39 -41.30 -21.29
C GLY A 241 -7.64 -40.07 -21.78
N THR A 242 -8.24 -38.87 -21.72
CA THR A 242 -7.59 -37.64 -22.21
C THR A 242 -6.53 -37.10 -21.24
N HIS A 243 -6.82 -37.07 -19.94
CA HIS A 243 -6.02 -36.34 -18.93
C HIS A 243 -5.27 -37.22 -17.93
N GLY A 244 -5.47 -38.54 -17.93
CA GLY A 244 -4.88 -39.45 -16.94
C GLY A 244 -3.37 -39.37 -16.85
N ILE A 245 -2.69 -39.08 -17.96
CA ILE A 245 -1.22 -38.92 -17.97
C ILE A 245 -0.72 -37.72 -17.15
N LEU A 246 -1.51 -36.64 -17.05
CA LEU A 246 -1.19 -35.49 -16.20
C LEU A 246 -1.31 -35.87 -14.71
N ILE A 247 -2.30 -36.68 -14.36
CA ILE A 247 -2.46 -37.27 -13.02
C ILE A 247 -1.25 -38.15 -12.71
N GLY A 248 -0.84 -39.00 -13.65
CA GLY A 248 0.38 -39.79 -13.57
C GLY A 248 1.64 -38.98 -13.27
N ALA A 249 1.83 -37.87 -14.00
CA ALA A 249 2.99 -37.02 -13.86
C ALA A 249 3.00 -36.27 -12.51
N LEU A 250 1.82 -36.05 -11.94
CA LEU A 250 1.65 -35.54 -10.58
C LEU A 250 1.86 -36.64 -9.52
N LEU A 251 1.45 -37.89 -9.77
CA LEU A 251 1.60 -39.02 -8.84
C LEU A 251 3.05 -39.47 -8.67
N ILE A 252 3.85 -39.53 -9.75
CA ILE A 252 5.25 -40.01 -9.67
C ILE A 252 6.13 -39.12 -8.79
N ASP A 253 5.82 -37.82 -8.74
CA ASP A 253 6.67 -36.84 -8.06
C ASP A 253 5.84 -35.63 -7.57
N PRO A 254 5.42 -35.63 -6.29
CA PRO A 254 4.63 -34.53 -5.73
C PRO A 254 5.39 -33.21 -5.60
N GLN A 255 6.72 -33.21 -5.71
CA GLN A 255 7.59 -32.04 -5.53
C GLN A 255 8.32 -31.63 -6.82
N GLY A 256 8.22 -32.45 -7.88
CA GLY A 256 8.86 -32.26 -9.18
C GLY A 256 10.39 -32.22 -9.12
N VAL A 257 11.04 -32.99 -8.25
CA VAL A 257 12.52 -32.97 -8.05
C VAL A 257 13.25 -34.05 -8.87
N GLY A 258 12.57 -35.13 -9.25
CA GLY A 258 13.11 -36.27 -10.01
C GLY A 258 12.57 -36.35 -11.44
N LEU A 259 11.78 -37.39 -11.74
CA LEU A 259 11.38 -37.75 -13.11
C LEU A 259 10.48 -36.70 -13.79
N ALA A 260 9.69 -35.94 -13.01
CA ALA A 260 8.85 -34.84 -13.48
C ALA A 260 9.47 -33.45 -13.25
N GLY A 261 10.79 -33.38 -13.04
CA GLY A 261 11.48 -32.18 -12.56
C GLY A 261 12.30 -31.40 -13.59
N LEU A 262 12.01 -31.57 -14.89
CA LEU A 262 12.77 -30.96 -15.98
C LEU A 262 12.66 -29.42 -15.93
N ARG A 263 13.70 -28.73 -16.41
CA ARG A 263 13.79 -27.27 -16.45
C ARG A 263 14.30 -26.83 -17.82
N ASP A 264 13.74 -25.75 -18.37
CA ASP A 264 14.21 -25.20 -19.65
C ASP A 264 15.63 -24.62 -19.54
N ALA A 265 15.88 -23.87 -18.47
CA ALA A 265 17.20 -23.33 -18.12
C ALA A 265 17.84 -24.11 -16.95
N MET A 266 19.17 -24.09 -16.90
CA MET A 266 19.90 -24.47 -15.69
C MET A 266 19.45 -23.58 -14.53
N PRO A 267 19.15 -24.12 -13.33
CA PRO A 267 18.89 -23.28 -12.18
C PRO A 267 20.10 -22.39 -11.92
N THR A 268 19.93 -21.11 -12.17
CA THR A 268 20.82 -20.09 -11.63
C THR A 268 20.53 -20.04 -10.14
N ASP A 269 21.44 -20.61 -9.34
CA ASP A 269 21.52 -20.24 -7.93
C ASP A 269 21.62 -18.73 -7.89
N ASN A 270 20.53 -18.06 -7.50
CA ASN A 270 20.53 -16.62 -7.28
C ASN A 270 21.54 -16.40 -6.14
N PRO A 271 22.75 -15.89 -6.42
CA PRO A 271 23.77 -15.90 -5.39
C PRO A 271 23.30 -14.93 -4.32
N ASP A 272 23.38 -15.33 -3.06
CA ASP A 272 23.08 -14.44 -1.94
C ASP A 272 23.88 -13.13 -2.10
N PHE A 273 23.40 -12.02 -1.55
CA PHE A 273 24.04 -10.72 -1.72
C PHE A 273 25.52 -10.74 -1.32
N GLN A 274 25.86 -11.52 -0.29
CA GLN A 274 27.25 -11.77 0.12
C GLN A 274 28.05 -12.55 -0.94
N ALA A 275 27.47 -13.59 -1.55
CA ALA A 275 28.07 -14.36 -2.63
C ALA A 275 28.28 -13.52 -3.91
N ARG A 276 27.35 -12.61 -4.23
CA ARG A 276 27.53 -11.62 -5.31
C ARG A 276 28.69 -10.68 -5.00
N LEU A 277 28.83 -10.25 -3.75
CA LEU A 277 29.93 -9.38 -3.33
C LEU A 277 31.30 -10.09 -3.44
N THR A 278 31.42 -11.34 -2.97
CA THR A 278 32.67 -12.11 -3.10
C THR A 278 32.98 -12.50 -4.56
N ALA A 279 31.98 -12.81 -5.38
CA ALA A 279 32.17 -13.07 -6.82
C ALA A 279 32.58 -11.81 -7.61
N THR A 280 32.11 -10.63 -7.22
CA THR A 280 32.56 -9.36 -7.84
C THR A 280 33.91 -8.89 -7.32
N LEU A 281 34.29 -9.25 -6.09
CA LEU A 281 35.63 -9.04 -5.52
C LEU A 281 36.69 -10.01 -6.08
N SER A 282 36.32 -11.24 -6.47
CA SER A 282 37.26 -12.23 -7.01
C SER A 282 37.72 -11.90 -8.44
N VAL A 283 36.97 -11.06 -9.18
CA VAL A 283 37.35 -10.59 -10.50
C VAL A 283 38.45 -9.51 -10.37
N PRO A 284 39.67 -9.73 -10.90
CA PRO A 284 40.82 -8.85 -10.64
C PRO A 284 40.71 -7.46 -11.28
N ARG A 285 39.78 -7.25 -12.22
CA ARG A 285 39.53 -5.96 -12.87
C ARG A 285 38.64 -5.06 -12.02
N THR A 286 37.58 -5.60 -11.43
CA THR A 286 36.68 -4.89 -10.49
C THR A 286 37.37 -4.66 -9.16
N ALA A 287 38.16 -5.61 -8.64
CA ALA A 287 38.95 -5.43 -7.43
C ALA A 287 39.87 -4.20 -7.50
N ARG A 288 40.60 -4.00 -8.61
CA ARG A 288 41.43 -2.80 -8.82
C ARG A 288 40.61 -1.51 -8.86
N LEU A 289 39.42 -1.56 -9.44
CA LEU A 289 38.53 -0.40 -9.56
C LEU A 289 37.98 -0.01 -8.17
N ILE A 290 37.57 -0.98 -7.37
CA ILE A 290 37.12 -0.77 -5.97
C ILE A 290 38.25 -0.19 -5.12
N VAL A 291 39.47 -0.72 -5.23
CA VAL A 291 40.66 -0.17 -4.53
C VAL A 291 40.97 1.26 -4.96
N ALA A 292 40.87 1.57 -6.26
CA ALA A 292 41.06 2.94 -6.75
C ALA A 292 39.99 3.91 -6.23
N VAL A 293 38.72 3.49 -6.18
CA VAL A 293 37.62 4.28 -5.60
C VAL A 293 37.82 4.48 -4.09
N ALA A 294 38.22 3.44 -3.36
CA ALA A 294 38.53 3.55 -1.93
C ALA A 294 39.69 4.54 -1.66
N ALA A 295 40.76 4.49 -2.45
CA ALA A 295 41.85 5.46 -2.38
C ALA A 295 41.39 6.88 -2.69
N LEU A 296 40.51 7.06 -3.69
CA LEU A 296 39.93 8.35 -4.04
C LEU A 296 39.06 8.91 -2.90
N ILE A 297 38.22 8.08 -2.27
CA ILE A 297 37.42 8.46 -1.08
C ILE A 297 38.33 8.86 0.09
N LEU A 298 39.45 8.16 0.30
CA LEU A 298 40.39 8.46 1.39
C LEU A 298 41.11 9.81 1.17
N ILE A 299 41.44 10.14 -0.08
CA ILE A 299 42.09 11.41 -0.46
C ILE A 299 41.10 12.60 -0.46
N PHE A 300 39.93 12.44 -1.09
CA PHE A 300 38.98 13.54 -1.32
C PHE A 300 37.87 13.65 -0.28
N GLY A 301 37.57 12.58 0.47
CA GLY A 301 36.53 12.55 1.49
C GLY A 301 36.64 13.68 2.53
N PRO A 302 37.83 13.97 3.10
CA PRO A 302 38.01 15.09 4.02
C PRO A 302 37.65 16.45 3.37
N ILE A 303 38.06 16.65 2.11
CA ILE A 303 37.78 17.89 1.35
C ILE A 303 36.28 18.06 1.11
N VAL A 304 35.59 17.01 0.70
CA VAL A 304 34.12 17.02 0.50
C VAL A 304 33.38 17.24 1.83
N SER A 305 33.85 16.67 2.94
CA SER A 305 33.27 16.92 4.27
C SER A 305 33.46 18.37 4.74
N ALA A 306 34.63 18.97 4.44
CA ALA A 306 34.90 20.37 4.77
C ALA A 306 34.04 21.32 3.91
N TRP A 307 33.89 21.03 2.63
CA TRP A 307 33.09 21.83 1.70
C TRP A 307 31.59 21.76 2.01
N THR A 308 31.05 20.57 2.28
CA THR A 308 29.65 20.40 2.72
C THR A 308 29.39 21.10 4.05
N ARG A 309 30.32 21.00 5.02
CA ARG A 309 30.23 21.75 6.29
C ARG A 309 30.24 23.26 6.07
N LEU A 310 31.09 23.79 5.18
CA LEU A 310 31.15 25.20 4.85
C LEU A 310 29.83 25.68 4.23
N SER A 311 29.30 24.97 3.25
CA SER A 311 28.03 25.29 2.59
C SER A 311 26.84 25.32 3.57
N VAL A 312 26.80 24.42 4.55
CA VAL A 312 25.79 24.45 5.62
C VAL A 312 25.95 25.68 6.54
N VAL A 313 27.18 26.12 6.81
CA VAL A 313 27.42 27.33 7.62
C VAL A 313 27.05 28.60 6.84
N GLU A 314 27.36 28.67 5.54
CA GLU A 314 27.01 29.80 4.68
C GLU A 314 25.48 29.97 4.55
N SER A 315 24.74 28.87 4.36
CA SER A 315 23.27 28.93 4.28
C SER A 315 22.63 29.41 5.59
N ARG A 316 23.13 28.96 6.75
CA ARG A 316 22.67 29.43 8.06
C ARG A 316 23.07 30.88 8.36
N ASN A 317 24.19 31.36 7.82
CA ASN A 317 24.59 32.76 7.98
C ASN A 317 23.73 33.71 7.13
N ALA A 318 23.28 33.27 5.95
CA ALA A 318 22.32 34.03 5.13
C ALA A 318 20.95 34.16 5.83
N GLU A 319 20.47 33.08 6.46
CA GLU A 319 19.22 33.05 7.24
C GLU A 319 19.28 34.01 8.45
N LEU A 320 20.42 34.08 9.14
CA LEU A 320 20.66 35.06 10.21
C LEU A 320 20.63 36.52 9.70
N ALA A 321 21.17 36.77 8.50
CA ALA A 321 21.17 38.11 7.92
C ALA A 321 19.76 38.62 7.58
N SER A 322 18.85 37.75 7.11
CA SER A 322 17.44 38.11 6.91
C SER A 322 16.70 38.36 8.23
N MET A 323 16.91 37.53 9.26
CA MET A 323 16.24 37.71 10.56
C MET A 323 16.56 39.05 11.22
N VAL A 324 17.78 39.58 11.03
CA VAL A 324 18.15 40.92 11.52
C VAL A 324 17.38 42.02 10.80
N GLN A 325 17.16 41.89 9.48
CA GLN A 325 16.41 42.88 8.69
C GLN A 325 14.91 42.90 9.07
N ASP A 326 14.32 41.73 9.33
CA ASP A 326 12.93 41.60 9.76
C ASP A 326 12.70 42.22 11.14
N ALA A 327 13.62 42.02 12.09
CA ALA A 327 13.56 42.63 13.42
C ALA A 327 13.59 44.17 13.35
N ASP A 328 14.51 44.71 12.54
CA ASP A 328 14.67 46.13 12.23
C ASP A 328 13.40 46.74 11.60
N ALA A 329 12.67 45.98 10.78
CA ALA A 329 11.41 46.42 10.18
C ALA A 329 10.27 46.45 11.22
N LEU A 330 10.22 45.46 12.10
CA LEU A 330 9.22 45.32 13.16
C LEU A 330 9.33 46.46 14.18
N GLU A 331 10.55 46.81 14.63
CA GLU A 331 10.78 47.92 15.56
C GLU A 331 10.31 49.28 15.00
N ARG A 332 10.58 49.55 13.71
CA ARG A 332 10.08 50.76 13.02
C ARG A 332 8.55 50.82 12.96
N SER A 333 7.90 49.66 12.78
CA SER A 333 6.43 49.59 12.76
C SER A 333 5.82 49.90 14.14
N LEU A 334 6.40 49.36 15.22
CA LEU A 334 5.94 49.58 16.59
C LEU A 334 6.07 51.06 16.99
N ALA A 335 7.20 51.70 16.65
CA ALA A 335 7.39 53.13 16.88
C ALA A 335 6.36 53.99 16.13
N HIS A 336 5.86 53.55 14.97
CA HIS A 336 4.82 54.25 14.23
C HIS A 336 3.46 54.15 14.93
N TYR A 337 3.09 52.96 15.43
CA TYR A 337 1.80 52.77 16.13
C TYR A 337 1.69 53.54 17.45
N ASP A 338 2.79 53.70 18.21
CA ASP A 338 2.79 54.48 19.46
C ASP A 338 2.46 55.97 19.23
N THR A 339 2.85 56.52 18.08
CA THR A 339 2.51 57.91 17.72
C THR A 339 1.05 58.11 17.33
N LEU A 340 0.41 57.11 16.73
CA LEU A 340 -1.03 57.12 16.38
C LEU A 340 -1.95 56.96 17.60
N GLY A 341 -1.49 56.27 18.65
CA GLY A 341 -2.24 56.10 19.89
C GLY A 341 -2.51 57.41 20.67
N ASN A 342 -1.75 58.48 20.38
CA ASN A 342 -1.84 59.76 21.08
C ASN A 342 -2.81 60.79 20.45
N THR A 343 -3.40 60.50 19.28
CA THR A 343 -4.48 61.33 18.72
C THR A 343 -5.84 60.83 19.19
N GLY A 344 -6.48 61.59 20.07
CA GLY A 344 -7.73 61.20 20.73
C GLY A 344 -8.91 60.94 19.80
N PHE A 345 -9.84 60.10 20.26
CA PHE A 345 -11.02 59.68 19.52
C PHE A 345 -12.03 60.82 19.25
N SER A 346 -12.83 60.67 18.18
CA SER A 346 -13.87 61.64 17.83
C SER A 346 -15.01 61.66 18.86
N ALA A 347 -15.19 62.81 19.50
CA ALA A 347 -16.28 63.03 20.46
C ALA A 347 -17.68 62.90 19.82
N VAL A 348 -17.79 63.20 18.51
CA VAL A 348 -19.07 63.15 17.77
C VAL A 348 -19.54 61.70 17.61
N LYS A 349 -18.62 60.77 17.31
CA LYS A 349 -18.93 59.33 17.18
C LYS A 349 -19.48 58.79 18.49
N VAL A 350 -18.75 58.96 19.60
CA VAL A 350 -19.15 58.45 20.92
C VAL A 350 -20.48 59.05 21.40
N LEU A 351 -20.76 60.32 21.09
CA LEU A 351 -22.08 60.90 21.39
C LEU A 351 -23.19 60.29 20.53
N SER A 352 -22.96 60.06 19.24
CA SER A 352 -23.90 59.35 18.36
C SER A 352 -24.22 57.96 18.91
N ASP A 353 -23.19 57.18 19.24
CA ASP A 353 -23.30 55.81 19.77
C ASP A 353 -23.97 55.75 21.15
N LEU A 354 -23.86 56.82 21.96
CA LEU A 354 -24.58 56.98 23.22
C LEU A 354 -26.07 57.25 22.99
N PHE A 355 -26.43 58.14 22.05
CA PHE A 355 -27.82 58.48 21.77
C PHE A 355 -28.59 57.36 21.06
N THR A 356 -27.94 56.57 20.20
CA THR A 356 -28.54 55.39 19.56
C THR A 356 -29.01 54.33 20.57
N ASN A 357 -28.39 54.28 21.74
CA ASN A 357 -28.65 53.33 22.82
C ASN A 357 -29.62 53.82 23.91
N LEU A 358 -30.37 54.89 23.67
CA LEU A 358 -31.39 55.36 24.62
C LEU A 358 -32.77 54.76 24.30
N PRO A 359 -33.40 54.01 25.23
CA PRO A 359 -34.74 53.49 25.05
C PRO A 359 -35.80 54.60 25.09
N ARG A 360 -36.97 54.30 24.50
CA ARG A 360 -38.12 55.20 24.46
C ARG A 360 -38.59 55.53 25.88
N GLY A 361 -38.97 56.79 26.12
CA GLY A 361 -39.40 57.29 27.43
C GLY A 361 -38.32 58.02 28.23
N ILE A 362 -37.06 58.05 27.77
CA ILE A 362 -35.99 58.83 28.41
C ILE A 362 -35.86 60.21 27.75
N ARG A 363 -35.88 61.27 28.56
CA ARG A 363 -35.58 62.65 28.16
C ARG A 363 -34.26 63.10 28.79
N VAL A 364 -33.25 63.30 27.95
CA VAL A 364 -31.92 63.78 28.38
C VAL A 364 -31.96 65.27 28.66
N GLU A 365 -31.36 65.69 29.78
CA GLU A 365 -31.20 67.10 30.16
C GLU A 365 -29.75 67.58 30.01
N GLY A 366 -28.75 66.69 30.14
CA GLY A 366 -27.36 67.05 29.93
C GLY A 366 -26.42 65.86 29.73
N VAL A 367 -25.35 66.08 28.96
CA VAL A 367 -24.25 65.13 28.76
C VAL A 367 -22.92 65.85 29.02
N ARG A 368 -22.03 65.24 29.78
CA ARG A 368 -20.63 65.70 29.96
C ARG A 368 -19.69 64.55 29.66
N MET A 369 -18.70 64.79 28.80
CA MET A 369 -17.70 63.79 28.41
C MET A 369 -16.30 64.38 28.49
N ASN A 370 -15.33 63.57 28.91
CA ASN A 370 -13.92 63.91 28.99
C ASN A 370 -13.11 62.95 28.11
N THR A 371 -12.58 63.47 26.99
CA THR A 371 -11.83 62.70 25.99
C THR A 371 -10.48 62.18 26.49
N ARG A 372 -9.89 62.81 27.52
CA ARG A 372 -8.55 62.42 28.03
C ARG A 372 -8.62 61.22 28.97
N ASP A 373 -9.61 61.19 29.84
CA ASP A 373 -9.83 60.10 30.81
C ASP A 373 -10.83 59.05 30.30
N ALA A 374 -11.31 59.24 29.06
CA ALA A 374 -12.30 58.42 28.37
C ALA A 374 -13.55 58.15 29.22
N SER A 375 -14.12 59.18 29.83
CA SER A 375 -15.28 59.05 30.73
C SER A 375 -16.45 59.93 30.30
N PHE A 376 -17.67 59.47 30.57
CA PHE A 376 -18.91 60.18 30.28
C PHE A 376 -19.87 60.16 31.47
N SER A 377 -20.74 61.17 31.53
CA SER A 377 -21.87 61.27 32.45
C SER A 377 -23.07 61.88 31.74
N LEU A 378 -24.25 61.34 32.02
CA LEU A 378 -25.53 61.60 31.38
C LEU A 378 -26.57 61.82 32.47
N THR A 379 -27.33 62.93 32.39
CA THR A 379 -28.41 63.27 33.31
C THR A 379 -29.73 63.42 32.54
N GLY A 380 -30.81 62.87 33.07
CA GLY A 380 -32.11 62.89 32.40
C GLY A 380 -33.26 62.40 33.27
N LYS A 381 -34.47 62.50 32.73
CA LYS A 381 -35.72 62.09 33.37
C LYS A 381 -36.40 60.99 32.57
N SER A 382 -36.93 59.96 33.24
CA SER A 382 -37.77 58.94 32.61
C SER A 382 -39.26 59.28 32.72
N ILE A 383 -40.00 59.05 31.65
CA ILE A 383 -41.45 59.21 31.56
C ILE A 383 -42.06 57.80 31.48
N PRO A 384 -42.82 57.33 32.49
CA PRO A 384 -43.47 56.03 32.42
C PRO A 384 -44.61 56.04 31.39
N ASP A 385 -44.58 55.09 30.46
CA ASP A 385 -45.70 54.88 29.55
C ASP A 385 -46.80 54.05 30.24
N ARG A 386 -47.78 54.77 30.79
CA ARG A 386 -48.94 54.17 31.47
C ARG A 386 -49.86 53.36 30.54
N SER A 387 -49.69 53.42 29.22
CA SER A 387 -50.47 52.65 28.25
C SER A 387 -49.88 51.27 27.97
N ALA A 388 -48.55 51.12 28.07
CA ALA A 388 -47.82 49.87 27.85
C ALA A 388 -47.54 49.07 29.14
N GLY A 389 -47.84 49.64 30.32
CA GLY A 389 -47.66 48.98 31.62
C GLY A 389 -46.21 48.88 32.11
N VAL A 390 -45.27 49.55 31.44
CA VAL A 390 -43.83 49.53 31.77
C VAL A 390 -43.52 50.56 32.86
N SER A 391 -42.81 50.16 33.92
CA SER A 391 -42.46 51.09 35.00
C SER A 391 -41.28 51.98 34.61
N ALA A 392 -41.20 53.17 35.20
CA ALA A 392 -40.10 54.10 34.96
C ALA A 392 -38.73 53.50 35.30
N THR A 393 -38.65 52.62 36.31
CA THR A 393 -37.44 51.87 36.67
C THR A 393 -37.02 50.86 35.61
N ASP A 394 -37.97 50.16 34.98
CA ASP A 394 -37.65 49.15 33.93
C ASP A 394 -37.04 49.81 32.69
N VAL A 395 -37.51 51.02 32.33
CA VAL A 395 -36.96 51.78 31.20
C VAL A 395 -35.50 52.14 31.45
N ILE A 396 -35.14 52.63 32.65
CA ILE A 396 -33.76 53.01 32.98
C ILE A 396 -32.85 51.77 33.07
N GLU A 397 -33.35 50.65 33.59
CA GLU A 397 -32.57 49.40 33.63
C GLU A 397 -32.37 48.81 32.23
N SER A 398 -33.35 48.94 31.33
CA SER A 398 -33.18 48.56 29.92
C SER A 398 -32.12 49.39 29.20
N MET A 399 -32.00 50.69 29.50
CA MET A 399 -30.91 51.56 29.00
C MET A 399 -29.54 51.06 29.49
N ARG A 400 -29.43 50.70 30.77
CA ARG A 400 -28.19 50.14 31.35
C ARG A 400 -27.79 48.83 30.65
N GLN A 401 -28.77 47.99 30.33
CA GLN A 401 -28.55 46.73 29.63
C GLN A 401 -28.09 46.95 28.18
N GLN A 402 -28.74 47.86 27.44
CA GLN A 402 -28.40 48.19 26.04
C GLN A 402 -26.97 48.74 25.93
N LEU A 403 -26.61 49.76 26.73
CA LEU A 403 -25.25 50.32 26.74
C LEU A 403 -24.17 49.31 27.15
N GLY A 404 -24.52 48.26 27.90
CA GLY A 404 -23.61 47.18 28.26
C GLY A 404 -23.41 46.11 27.18
N GLN A 405 -24.37 45.93 26.26
CA GLN A 405 -24.32 44.90 25.21
C GLN A 405 -23.21 45.18 24.18
N ASP A 406 -23.06 46.44 23.77
CA ASP A 406 -22.16 46.82 22.66
C ASP A 406 -20.66 46.73 22.99
N ARG A 407 -20.33 46.65 24.29
CA ARG A 407 -18.96 46.65 24.84
C ARG A 407 -18.11 47.88 24.44
N MET A 408 -18.72 48.96 23.97
CA MET A 408 -18.05 50.24 23.76
C MET A 408 -17.90 51.02 25.08
N PHE A 409 -18.94 50.96 25.92
CA PHE A 409 -18.98 51.52 27.26
C PHE A 409 -18.77 50.42 28.32
N SER A 410 -18.05 50.76 29.39
CA SER A 410 -17.71 49.88 30.50
C SER A 410 -17.84 50.61 31.84
N ARG A 411 -17.97 49.83 32.94
CA ARG A 411 -18.11 50.36 34.31
C ARG A 411 -19.24 51.39 34.44
N ILE A 412 -20.39 51.06 33.86
CA ILE A 412 -21.59 51.90 33.90
C ILE A 412 -22.17 51.88 35.32
N SER A 413 -22.18 53.04 35.99
CA SER A 413 -22.82 53.27 37.28
C SER A 413 -24.06 54.13 37.09
N LEU A 414 -25.17 53.72 37.70
CA LEU A 414 -26.48 54.34 37.55
C LEU A 414 -27.04 54.67 38.94
N ASN A 415 -27.39 55.95 39.14
CA ASN A 415 -28.07 56.44 40.33
C ASN A 415 -29.41 57.07 39.89
N TRP A 416 -30.48 56.82 40.63
CA TRP A 416 -31.80 57.45 40.43
C TRP A 416 -32.36 57.94 41.76
N GLU A 417 -33.17 59.00 41.72
CA GLU A 417 -33.84 59.56 42.91
C GLU A 417 -35.30 59.04 43.03
N GLU A 418 -35.96 59.28 44.17
CA GLU A 418 -37.35 58.84 44.38
C GLU A 418 -38.32 59.56 43.43
N PRO A 419 -39.41 58.91 42.97
CA PRO A 419 -40.27 59.45 41.93
C PRO A 419 -41.05 60.68 42.40
N ASP A 420 -41.01 61.74 41.59
CA ASP A 420 -41.79 62.96 41.80
C ASP A 420 -43.30 62.66 41.71
N ALA A 421 -44.15 63.57 42.21
CA ALA A 421 -45.60 63.39 42.35
C ALA A 421 -46.36 63.05 41.04
N PHE A 422 -45.73 63.25 39.88
CA PHE A 422 -46.26 62.88 38.56
C PHE A 422 -45.79 61.50 38.05
N GLY A 423 -44.85 60.85 38.74
CA GLY A 423 -44.29 59.53 38.42
C GLY A 423 -43.02 59.56 37.56
N HIS A 424 -42.34 60.69 37.46
CA HIS A 424 -41.05 60.81 36.79
C HIS A 424 -39.91 60.45 37.74
N LEU A 425 -38.91 59.70 37.26
CA LEU A 425 -37.64 59.48 37.96
C LEU A 425 -36.55 60.30 37.28
N GLU A 426 -35.78 61.06 38.06
CA GLU A 426 -34.54 61.67 37.59
C GLU A 426 -33.37 60.71 37.84
N PHE A 427 -32.47 60.59 36.86
CA PHE A 427 -31.33 59.69 36.94
C PHE A 427 -30.03 60.35 36.46
N THR A 428 -28.93 59.89 37.05
CA THR A 428 -27.56 60.16 36.61
C THR A 428 -26.86 58.85 36.28
N LEU A 429 -26.42 58.73 35.04
CA LEU A 429 -25.65 57.61 34.50
C LEU A 429 -24.20 58.06 34.27
N SER A 430 -23.22 57.26 34.66
CA SER A 430 -21.79 57.55 34.42
C SER A 430 -21.04 56.29 33.99
N GLY A 431 -19.99 56.43 33.18
CA GLY A 431 -19.23 55.28 32.68
C GLY A 431 -17.93 55.64 31.97
N ARG A 432 -17.18 54.61 31.55
CA ARG A 432 -15.91 54.73 30.83
C ARG A 432 -16.04 54.17 29.41
N ILE A 433 -15.50 54.89 28.43
CA ILE A 433 -15.39 54.51 27.03
C ILE A 433 -14.13 53.65 26.90
N ASP A 434 -14.28 52.38 26.48
CA ASP A 434 -13.17 51.42 26.41
C ASP A 434 -12.65 51.24 24.98
N LYS A 435 -13.54 51.25 23.98
CA LYS A 435 -13.21 50.97 22.57
C LYS A 435 -13.87 51.96 21.60
N PRO A 436 -13.44 53.24 21.58
CA PRO A 436 -14.11 54.30 20.82
C PRO A 436 -13.98 54.18 19.28
N HIS A 437 -13.03 53.38 18.79
CA HIS A 437 -12.83 53.16 17.36
C HIS A 437 -13.61 51.96 16.81
N LYS A 438 -14.24 51.14 17.67
CA LYS A 438 -15.07 50.01 17.22
C LYS A 438 -16.30 50.56 16.47
N ASP A 439 -16.55 50.07 15.26
CA ASP A 439 -17.85 50.27 14.60
C ASP A 439 -18.84 49.22 15.13
N VAL A 440 -20.04 49.66 15.50
CA VAL A 440 -21.11 48.81 16.03
C VAL A 440 -22.26 48.82 15.03
N MET A 441 -22.65 47.65 14.56
CA MET A 441 -23.85 47.46 13.74
C MET A 441 -25.05 47.40 14.70
N TYR A 442 -25.85 48.46 14.71
CA TYR A 442 -27.07 48.52 15.52
C TYR A 442 -28.21 47.71 14.87
N GLU A 443 -29.06 47.10 15.69
CA GLU A 443 -30.29 46.46 15.22
C GLU A 443 -31.22 47.49 14.56
N ARG A 444 -31.99 47.08 13.54
CA ARG A 444 -32.81 47.97 12.70
C ARG A 444 -33.84 48.81 13.49
N ASP A 445 -34.27 48.30 14.65
CA ASP A 445 -35.17 48.99 15.57
C ASP A 445 -34.48 50.06 16.44
N ARG A 446 -33.14 50.06 16.51
CA ARG A 446 -32.31 51.02 17.25
C ARG A 446 -31.63 52.03 16.34
N ASP A 447 -31.38 51.67 15.08
CA ASP A 447 -30.78 52.56 14.09
C ASP A 447 -31.70 53.75 13.72
N PHE A 448 -31.25 54.95 14.07
CA PHE A 448 -31.93 56.22 13.76
C PHE A 448 -31.66 56.73 12.34
N ALA A 449 -30.70 56.17 11.61
CA ALA A 449 -30.54 56.43 10.18
C ALA A 449 -31.64 55.73 9.35
N ALA A 450 -32.10 54.55 9.79
CA ALA A 450 -33.17 53.80 9.14
C ALA A 450 -34.58 54.34 9.46
N TYR A 451 -34.84 54.80 10.69
CA TYR A 451 -36.14 55.38 11.08
C TYR A 451 -35.97 56.59 12.01
N SER A 452 -36.51 57.75 11.59
CA SER A 452 -36.45 58.97 12.40
C SER A 452 -37.29 58.89 13.68
N LEU A 453 -36.86 59.63 14.71
CA LEU A 453 -37.58 59.74 15.98
C LEU A 453 -39.01 60.31 15.82
N ALA A 454 -39.24 61.16 14.81
CA ALA A 454 -40.56 61.71 14.51
C ALA A 454 -41.54 60.65 14.00
N ALA A 455 -41.11 59.80 13.05
CA ALA A 455 -41.92 58.70 12.53
C ALA A 455 -42.31 57.68 13.62
N ARG A 456 -41.47 57.53 14.66
CA ARG A 456 -41.71 56.65 15.81
C ARG A 456 -42.63 57.26 16.89
N MET A 457 -42.75 58.58 16.94
CA MET A 457 -43.60 59.31 17.91
C MET A 457 -45.04 59.49 17.41
N TYR A 458 -45.25 59.50 16.09
CA TYR A 458 -46.56 59.67 15.46
C TYR A 458 -46.73 58.67 14.30
N PRO A 459 -46.96 57.37 14.59
CA PRO A 459 -47.10 56.34 13.54
C PRO A 459 -48.25 56.64 12.57
N ASP A 460 -49.36 57.22 13.06
CA ASP A 460 -50.52 57.57 12.23
C ASP A 460 -50.30 58.80 11.31
N ALA A 461 -49.23 59.58 11.52
CA ALA A 461 -48.94 60.77 10.72
C ALA A 461 -48.17 60.45 9.42
N PHE A 462 -47.60 59.25 9.32
CA PHE A 462 -46.79 58.80 8.19
C PHE A 462 -47.18 57.34 7.86
N PRO A 463 -48.21 57.11 7.02
CA PRO A 463 -48.61 55.74 6.68
C PRO A 463 -47.45 54.98 6.04
N GLU A 464 -47.18 53.78 6.56
CA GLU A 464 -46.11 52.88 6.09
C GLU A 464 -46.39 52.45 4.65
N GLY A 465 -45.78 53.15 3.69
CA GLY A 465 -46.13 52.98 2.28
C GLY A 465 -45.20 53.64 1.26
N GLN A 466 -43.95 53.97 1.63
CA GLN A 466 -42.92 54.28 0.63
C GLN A 466 -41.47 54.11 1.16
N THR A 467 -41.15 52.90 1.63
CA THR A 467 -39.78 52.38 1.44
C THR A 467 -39.75 51.72 0.07
N ASP A 468 -39.45 52.50 -0.97
CA ASP A 468 -39.10 51.93 -2.27
C ASP A 468 -37.87 51.03 -2.06
N ASP A 469 -38.04 49.73 -2.31
CA ASP A 469 -36.95 48.81 -2.59
C ASP A 469 -36.43 49.15 -4.01
N GLY A 470 -35.79 50.32 -4.08
CA GLY A 470 -35.45 51.05 -5.29
C GLY A 470 -34.01 50.83 -5.71
N SER A 471 -33.65 49.58 -5.99
CA SER A 471 -32.51 49.29 -6.86
C SER A 471 -32.86 49.78 -8.27
N THR A 472 -32.65 51.07 -8.50
CA THR A 472 -32.92 51.72 -9.79
C THR A 472 -31.61 51.98 -10.51
N ASP A 473 -31.14 50.96 -11.25
CA ASP A 473 -30.27 51.21 -12.40
C ASP A 473 -30.89 52.33 -13.24
N SER A 474 -30.21 53.46 -13.27
CA SER A 474 -30.57 54.61 -14.10
C SER A 474 -29.69 54.58 -15.33
N ASP A 475 -30.03 53.67 -16.25
CA ASP A 475 -29.52 53.69 -17.62
C ASP A 475 -29.82 55.07 -18.24
N GLU A 476 -28.79 55.89 -18.45
CA GLU A 476 -28.83 56.91 -19.50
C GLU A 476 -28.00 56.42 -20.69
N SER A 477 -28.74 56.02 -21.73
CA SER A 477 -28.19 55.53 -22.99
C SER A 477 -27.31 56.58 -23.69
N THR A 478 -26.33 56.13 -24.48
CA THR A 478 -26.25 56.43 -25.93
C THR A 478 -25.21 55.51 -26.59
N ALA A 479 -25.57 54.94 -27.74
CA ALA A 479 -24.73 54.00 -28.48
C ALA A 479 -23.90 54.68 -29.59
N THR A 480 -22.72 54.09 -29.89
CA THR A 480 -22.00 54.11 -31.19
C THR A 480 -21.97 55.36 -32.07
N ALA A 481 -20.76 55.87 -32.37
CA ALA A 481 -20.21 55.83 -33.74
C ALA A 481 -18.71 56.20 -33.84
N ALA A 482 -18.03 55.50 -34.75
CA ALA A 482 -16.61 55.52 -35.10
C ALA A 482 -15.94 56.87 -35.45
N ALA A 483 -14.61 56.91 -35.26
CA ALA A 483 -13.69 57.60 -36.15
C ALA A 483 -12.36 56.82 -36.33
N THR A 484 -12.12 56.36 -37.55
CA THR A 484 -10.86 55.86 -38.16
C THR A 484 -9.81 57.00 -38.22
N ASP A 485 -8.50 56.87 -38.51
CA ASP A 485 -7.63 55.81 -39.08
C ASP A 485 -6.13 56.19 -38.82
N SER A 486 -5.17 55.37 -39.31
CA SER A 486 -3.76 55.70 -39.67
C SER A 486 -2.61 55.14 -38.80
N THR A 487 -2.51 53.80 -38.75
CA THR A 487 -1.41 53.01 -39.33
C THR A 487 0.04 53.54 -39.35
N ALA A 488 0.98 52.82 -38.69
CA ALA A 488 2.37 52.63 -39.17
C ALA A 488 3.07 51.36 -38.58
N THR A 489 3.24 50.35 -39.45
CA THR A 489 4.12 49.15 -39.44
C THR A 489 5.57 49.45 -38.96
N ALA A 490 6.43 48.58 -38.39
CA ALA A 490 6.62 47.11 -38.49
C ALA A 490 7.49 46.49 -37.33
N PRO A 491 7.65 45.14 -37.22
CA PRO A 491 8.28 44.36 -36.10
C PRO A 491 9.77 43.98 -36.39
N PRO A 492 10.49 42.97 -35.79
CA PRO A 492 10.17 41.87 -34.81
C PRO A 492 11.27 41.62 -33.70
N SER A 493 11.36 40.53 -32.88
CA SER A 493 10.42 39.66 -32.11
C SER A 493 11.19 38.69 -31.18
N ASN A 494 10.61 38.27 -30.03
CA ASN A 494 11.01 37.13 -29.13
C ASN A 494 12.39 37.24 -28.40
N THR A 495 12.62 36.79 -27.16
CA THR A 495 11.95 35.84 -26.21
C THR A 495 12.33 36.28 -24.76
N GLY A 496 11.63 36.03 -23.65
CA GLY A 496 10.35 35.34 -23.37
C GLY A 496 10.48 34.36 -22.16
N ALA A 497 10.04 34.75 -20.96
CA ALA A 497 10.12 33.96 -19.71
C ALA A 497 9.13 34.45 -18.63
N SER A 498 8.79 33.56 -17.67
CA SER A 498 8.00 33.77 -16.42
C SER A 498 6.48 34.04 -16.62
N GLU A 499 5.54 33.38 -15.93
CA GLU A 499 5.34 33.22 -14.47
C GLU A 499 5.09 34.60 -13.80
N GLU A 500 4.09 34.83 -12.94
CA GLU A 500 3.26 33.93 -12.12
C GLU A 500 1.98 34.69 -11.67
N SER A 501 0.82 34.03 -11.47
CA SER A 501 -0.32 34.63 -10.74
C SER A 501 -1.41 33.61 -10.36
N ASN A 502 -1.37 33.09 -9.14
CA ASN A 502 -2.35 33.50 -8.09
C ASN A 502 -2.11 32.74 -6.78
N THR A 503 -1.89 33.51 -5.71
CA THR A 503 -1.80 33.07 -4.32
C THR A 503 -3.19 32.92 -3.70
N ASN A 504 -3.42 31.84 -2.94
CA ASN A 504 -4.39 31.85 -1.83
C ASN A 504 -4.19 30.63 -0.91
N ASP A 505 -3.35 30.77 0.13
CA ASP A 505 -3.60 30.15 1.44
C ASP A 505 -2.59 30.61 2.51
N SER A 506 -3.07 31.37 3.50
CA SER A 506 -2.54 31.42 4.88
C SER A 506 -3.50 32.25 5.75
N ARG A 507 -4.17 31.69 6.77
CA ARG A 507 -3.65 31.08 8.01
C ARG A 507 -3.26 32.14 9.04
N GLY A 508 -4.20 32.43 9.94
CA GLY A 508 -3.94 33.07 11.22
C GLY A 508 -4.77 32.38 12.30
N GLU A 509 -4.12 31.98 13.40
CA GLU A 509 -4.54 32.28 14.79
C GLU A 509 -3.55 31.59 15.75
N ILE A 510 -2.63 32.39 16.30
CA ILE A 510 -1.85 32.04 17.49
C ILE A 510 -1.91 33.27 18.39
N GLU A 511 -2.48 33.10 19.59
CA GLU A 511 -1.98 33.58 20.89
C GLU A 511 -3.13 33.79 21.89
N ALA A 512 -3.07 33.06 23.02
CA ALA A 512 -3.19 33.65 24.37
C ALA A 512 -3.10 32.57 25.47
N ARG A 513 -2.00 32.55 26.23
CA ARG A 513 -1.98 32.84 27.68
C ARG A 513 -0.67 32.39 28.36
N LEU A 514 0.00 33.36 28.98
CA LEU A 514 1.07 33.18 29.95
C LEU A 514 0.52 32.91 31.36
N ASN A 515 1.25 32.14 32.16
CA ASN A 515 1.48 32.50 33.57
C ASN A 515 2.76 31.85 34.14
N ARG A 516 3.50 32.65 34.94
CA ARG A 516 4.79 32.37 35.62
C ARG A 516 4.51 32.02 37.12
N PRO A 517 5.47 31.85 38.08
CA PRO A 517 6.95 31.76 38.01
C PRO A 517 7.63 30.71 38.96
N GLY A 518 8.98 30.59 38.95
CA GLY A 518 9.74 30.31 40.19
C GLY A 518 11.12 29.59 40.15
N LEU A 519 12.20 30.38 40.27
CA LEU A 519 13.51 30.13 40.95
C LEU A 519 14.48 28.95 40.65
N ALA A 520 15.79 29.32 40.70
CA ALA A 520 17.04 28.53 40.91
C ALA A 520 17.50 27.54 39.82
N GLY A 521 18.79 27.38 39.50
CA GLY A 521 20.01 28.11 39.90
C GLY A 521 21.31 27.26 39.73
N GLY A 522 22.41 27.86 39.24
CA GLY A 522 23.74 27.22 39.00
C GLY A 522 23.84 26.52 37.63
N GLU A 523 24.70 26.92 36.66
CA GLU A 523 26.18 27.01 36.58
C GLU A 523 26.92 25.68 36.36
N SER A 524 27.82 25.67 35.36
CA SER A 524 28.89 24.69 35.04
C SER A 524 28.51 23.19 34.98
N ASP A 525 28.69 22.46 33.88
CA ASP A 525 29.99 22.35 33.20
C ASP A 525 29.89 21.85 31.75
N THR A 526 30.82 22.32 30.91
CA THR A 526 31.12 21.74 29.60
C THR A 526 32.11 20.59 29.75
N ALA A 527 31.69 19.35 29.48
CA ALA A 527 32.61 18.21 29.43
C ALA A 527 32.35 17.32 28.20
N SER A 528 33.34 17.24 27.31
CA SER A 528 33.39 16.28 26.21
C SER A 528 33.69 14.87 26.72
N MET A 529 32.84 13.90 26.41
CA MET A 529 33.16 12.47 26.20
C MET A 529 32.07 11.89 25.28
N ALA A 530 32.32 11.22 24.15
CA ALA A 530 33.56 10.70 23.58
C ALA A 530 34.31 9.67 24.46
N ASP A 531 33.57 8.89 25.25
CA ASP A 531 33.75 7.43 25.40
C ASP A 531 32.52 6.86 26.13
N ALA A 532 31.84 5.90 25.51
CA ALA A 532 30.70 5.20 26.10
C ALA A 532 30.60 3.77 25.53
N SER A 533 31.75 3.14 25.28
CA SER A 533 31.83 1.77 24.76
C SER A 533 31.77 0.71 25.87
N ASP A 534 32.00 1.12 27.13
CA ASP A 534 32.32 0.20 28.23
C ASP A 534 31.67 0.61 29.57
N ARG A 535 30.33 0.50 29.63
CA ARG A 535 29.58 0.39 30.90
C ARG A 535 28.43 -0.59 30.75
N GLY A 536 28.55 -1.75 31.38
CA GLY A 536 27.45 -2.69 31.51
C GLY A 536 26.33 -2.16 32.43
N GLY A 537 25.09 -2.56 32.14
CA GLY A 537 24.04 -2.67 33.16
C GLY A 537 23.23 -1.41 33.52
N SER A 538 23.19 -0.38 32.68
CA SER A 538 22.19 0.70 32.86
C SER A 538 20.80 0.21 32.39
N MET A 539 19.97 -0.29 33.31
CA MET A 539 18.57 -0.60 32.99
C MET A 539 17.81 0.68 32.58
N VAL A 540 17.10 0.62 31.46
CA VAL A 540 16.11 1.63 31.06
C VAL A 540 15.01 1.70 32.13
N ASP A 541 14.65 2.92 32.54
CA ASP A 541 13.59 3.19 33.53
C ASP A 541 12.25 2.59 33.03
N PRO A 542 11.61 1.67 33.77
CA PRO A 542 10.43 0.93 33.29
C PRO A 542 9.25 1.80 32.85
N ASN A 543 9.16 3.03 33.36
CA ASN A 543 8.06 3.95 33.07
C ASN A 543 8.13 4.58 31.66
N LEU A 544 9.27 4.47 30.95
CA LEU A 544 9.41 4.93 29.56
C LEU A 544 9.06 3.87 28.51
N ILE A 545 8.70 2.66 28.95
CA ILE A 545 8.42 1.52 28.07
C ILE A 545 6.90 1.26 28.07
N PRO A 546 6.20 1.37 26.92
CA PRO A 546 4.78 1.06 26.85
C PRO A 546 4.53 -0.43 27.11
N GLN A 547 3.43 -0.74 27.79
CA GLN A 547 3.04 -2.13 28.02
C GLN A 547 2.68 -2.81 26.68
N PRO A 548 3.09 -4.07 26.47
CA PRO A 548 2.82 -4.78 25.23
C PRO A 548 1.32 -5.03 25.05
N LEU A 549 0.77 -4.57 23.93
CA LEU A 549 -0.64 -4.70 23.60
C LEU A 549 -0.97 -6.11 23.09
N SER A 550 -2.16 -6.60 23.43
CA SER A 550 -2.71 -7.83 22.87
C SER A 550 -3.44 -7.58 21.54
N LEU A 551 -3.51 -8.60 20.68
CA LEU A 551 -4.11 -8.50 19.35
C LEU A 551 -5.59 -8.02 19.37
N THR A 552 -6.34 -8.35 20.43
CA THR A 552 -7.71 -7.87 20.64
C THR A 552 -7.79 -6.40 21.04
N GLN A 553 -6.76 -5.85 21.69
CA GLN A 553 -6.67 -4.41 21.98
C GLN A 553 -6.27 -3.63 20.73
N VAL A 554 -5.31 -4.15 19.93
CA VAL A 554 -4.90 -3.55 18.65
C VAL A 554 -6.09 -3.36 17.69
N GLN A 555 -7.01 -4.33 17.64
CA GLN A 555 -8.23 -4.24 16.84
C GLN A 555 -9.26 -3.22 17.38
N ALA A 556 -9.25 -2.91 18.68
CA ALA A 556 -10.21 -1.99 19.30
C ALA A 556 -9.84 -0.51 19.15
N LEU A 557 -8.59 -0.19 18.81
CA LEU A 557 -8.08 1.18 18.70
C LEU A 557 -8.55 1.90 17.43
N SER A 558 -8.67 3.22 17.49
CA SER A 558 -8.93 4.06 16.32
C SER A 558 -7.66 4.28 15.46
N ARG A 559 -7.84 4.75 14.22
CA ARG A 559 -6.73 4.96 13.27
C ARG A 559 -5.68 5.94 13.82
N ASP A 560 -6.12 7.01 14.47
CA ASP A 560 -5.23 8.05 14.97
C ASP A 560 -4.46 7.57 16.21
N GLU A 561 -5.11 6.81 17.10
CA GLU A 561 -4.48 6.15 18.25
C GLU A 561 -3.40 5.15 17.79
N ILE A 562 -3.69 4.32 16.78
CA ILE A 562 -2.70 3.38 16.19
C ILE A 562 -1.47 4.16 15.67
N THR A 563 -1.63 5.33 15.04
CA THR A 563 -0.47 6.12 14.58
C THR A 563 0.32 6.77 15.72
N ALA A 564 -0.33 7.13 16.82
CA ALA A 564 0.33 7.64 18.02
C ALA A 564 1.12 6.53 18.73
N GLU A 565 0.52 5.35 18.88
CA GLU A 565 1.18 4.19 19.47
C GLU A 565 2.35 3.66 18.63
N ILE A 566 2.23 3.60 17.30
CA ILE A 566 3.36 3.21 16.43
C ILE A 566 4.57 4.12 16.69
N LYS A 567 4.37 5.42 16.96
CA LYS A 567 5.46 6.33 17.33
C LYS A 567 6.06 5.95 18.70
N THR A 568 5.26 5.70 19.73
CA THR A 568 5.75 5.33 21.08
C THR A 568 6.43 3.96 21.12
N PHE A 569 5.90 2.95 20.41
CA PHE A 569 6.57 1.65 20.26
C PHE A 569 7.86 1.77 19.44
N SER A 570 7.93 2.65 18.43
CA SER A 570 9.17 2.87 17.66
C SER A 570 10.28 3.54 18.47
N THR A 571 9.96 4.49 19.35
CA THR A 571 10.95 5.10 20.25
C THR A 571 11.42 4.11 21.31
N ALA A 572 10.51 3.34 21.92
CA ALA A 572 10.86 2.27 22.86
C ALA A 572 11.74 1.19 22.22
N TYR A 573 11.41 0.73 21.01
CA TYR A 573 12.20 -0.24 20.25
C TYR A 573 13.61 0.28 19.95
N ASN A 574 13.75 1.55 19.55
CA ASN A 574 15.05 2.15 19.30
C ASN A 574 15.89 2.30 20.58
N LEU A 575 15.29 2.69 21.71
CA LEU A 575 15.97 2.77 23.00
C LEU A 575 16.45 1.39 23.49
N LEU A 576 15.63 0.35 23.36
CA LEU A 576 16.01 -1.02 23.72
C LEU A 576 17.14 -1.55 22.82
N ARG A 577 17.08 -1.25 21.51
CA ARG A 577 18.14 -1.61 20.56
C ARG A 577 19.46 -0.91 20.87
N GLN A 578 19.44 0.37 21.24
CA GLN A 578 20.64 1.12 21.64
C GLN A 578 21.28 0.56 22.92
N ASN A 579 20.48 0.10 23.88
CA ASN A 579 20.96 -0.56 25.11
C ASN A 579 21.33 -2.04 24.92
N GLY A 580 21.43 -2.52 23.68
CA GLY A 580 21.87 -3.89 23.37
C GLY A 580 20.88 -4.98 23.77
N ALA A 581 19.59 -4.68 23.95
CA ALA A 581 18.55 -5.67 24.24
C ALA A 581 18.27 -6.63 23.06
N SER A 582 18.85 -6.37 21.89
CA SER A 582 18.82 -7.29 20.75
C SER A 582 19.77 -8.50 20.89
N LYS A 583 20.60 -8.56 21.93
CA LYS A 583 21.45 -9.73 22.25
C LYS A 583 20.69 -10.67 23.20
N GLU A 584 20.75 -11.98 22.94
CA GLU A 584 20.05 -13.00 23.72
C GLU A 584 20.46 -13.02 25.21
N ASP A 585 21.71 -12.67 25.51
CA ASP A 585 22.25 -12.61 26.89
C ASP A 585 21.72 -11.43 27.73
N ASN A 586 20.90 -10.54 27.17
CA ASN A 586 20.41 -9.35 27.85
C ASN A 586 19.07 -9.63 28.58
N PRO A 587 18.92 -9.30 29.88
CA PRO A 587 17.65 -9.49 30.59
C PRO A 587 16.44 -8.75 29.98
N GLN A 588 16.67 -7.74 29.12
CA GLN A 588 15.61 -7.03 28.40
C GLN A 588 15.24 -7.66 27.05
N HIS A 589 15.86 -8.78 26.64
CA HIS A 589 15.64 -9.40 25.33
C HIS A 589 14.20 -9.91 25.12
N ALA A 590 13.61 -10.53 26.14
CA ALA A 590 12.21 -10.98 26.07
C ALA A 590 11.22 -9.82 25.83
N LEU A 591 11.46 -8.69 26.48
CA LEU A 591 10.65 -7.47 26.32
C LEU A 591 10.87 -6.84 24.94
N PHE A 592 12.10 -6.85 24.43
CA PHE A 592 12.43 -6.40 23.06
C PHE A 592 11.67 -7.21 22.01
N LEU A 593 11.61 -8.55 22.12
CA LEU A 593 10.82 -9.41 21.23
C LEU A 593 9.32 -9.12 21.32
N GLN A 594 8.80 -8.88 22.53
CA GLN A 594 7.38 -8.60 22.73
C GLN A 594 6.95 -7.24 22.14
N ILE A 595 7.80 -6.22 22.25
CA ILE A 595 7.62 -4.92 21.59
C ILE A 595 7.78 -5.00 20.07
N GLN A 596 8.68 -5.87 19.59
CA GLN A 596 8.82 -6.13 18.15
C GLN A 596 7.58 -6.82 17.56
N ALA A 597 6.91 -7.69 18.32
CA ALA A 597 5.65 -8.31 17.94
C ALA A 597 4.51 -7.27 17.89
N SER A 598 4.27 -6.52 18.98
CA SER A 598 3.18 -5.52 19.01
C SER A 598 3.36 -4.42 17.94
N TRP A 599 4.60 -4.01 17.65
CA TRP A 599 4.89 -3.06 16.57
C TRP A 599 4.60 -3.62 15.17
N LYS A 600 4.83 -4.93 14.94
CA LYS A 600 4.44 -5.59 13.68
C LYS A 600 2.92 -5.65 13.55
N ASP A 601 2.22 -6.05 14.61
CA ASP A 601 0.76 -6.22 14.62
C ASP A 601 0.04 -4.88 14.35
N LEU A 602 0.43 -3.81 15.06
CA LEU A 602 -0.04 -2.44 14.82
C LEU A 602 0.17 -1.99 13.37
N ARG A 603 1.32 -2.34 12.77
CA ARG A 603 1.66 -1.98 11.39
C ARG A 603 0.85 -2.77 10.37
N SER A 604 0.59 -4.06 10.59
CA SER A 604 -0.30 -4.86 9.73
C SER A 604 -1.74 -4.38 9.80
N GLU A 605 -2.24 -4.03 10.98
CA GLU A 605 -3.62 -3.53 11.15
C GLU A 605 -3.80 -2.17 10.45
N LEU A 606 -2.82 -1.27 10.55
CA LEU A 606 -2.83 0.00 9.81
C LEU A 606 -2.80 -0.20 8.29
N LEU A 607 -2.06 -1.19 7.79
CA LEU A 607 -2.03 -1.53 6.37
C LEU A 607 -3.36 -2.14 5.89
N ASN A 608 -3.99 -3.01 6.68
CA ASN A 608 -5.30 -3.58 6.37
C ASN A 608 -6.38 -2.48 6.30
N ARG A 609 -6.47 -1.62 7.32
CA ARG A 609 -7.42 -0.50 7.34
C ARG A 609 -7.15 0.53 6.23
N SER A 610 -5.88 0.70 5.82
CA SER A 610 -5.54 1.54 4.67
C SER A 610 -5.96 0.93 3.33
N ARG A 611 -6.08 -0.41 3.23
CA ARG A 611 -6.62 -1.09 2.04
C ARG A 611 -8.15 -1.03 2.02
N GLU A 612 -8.81 -1.24 3.14
CA GLU A 612 -10.27 -1.10 3.26
C GLU A 612 -10.76 0.33 2.98
N GLY A 613 -10.01 1.33 3.46
CA GLY A 613 -10.31 2.74 3.20
C GLY A 613 -10.08 3.23 1.77
N ASN A 614 -9.46 2.42 0.91
CA ASN A 614 -9.27 2.70 -0.52
C ASN A 614 -10.29 1.96 -1.42
N ASN A 615 -11.12 1.09 -0.81
CA ASN A 615 -12.19 0.33 -1.48
C ASN A 615 -13.60 0.90 -1.13
N ARG A 616 -13.66 2.14 -0.63
CA ARG A 616 -14.86 2.96 -0.43
C ARG A 616 -14.64 4.31 -1.09
#